data_AF-A0A957U2F1-F1
#
_entry.id   AF-A0A957U2F1-F1
#
_cell.length_a   1.000
_cell.length_b   1.000
_cell.length_c   1.000
_cell.angle_alpha   90.00
_cell.angle_beta   90.00
_cell.angle_gamma   90.00
#
_symmetry.space_group_name_H-M   'P 1'
#
loop_
_entity.id
_entity.type
_entity.pdbx_description
1 polymer ?
#
loop_
_entity_poly.entity_id
_entity_poly.type
_entity_poly.pdbx_seq_one_letter_code
_entity_poly.pdbx_strand_id
1 'polypeptide(L)'
;QTWYNAGVGVIGFVLDDKELIRYALEKEDSGHYYQMQTSITADGMWYEGAMHYQVFVLNALFPFMEAAHHAGLDVYQDSTYKSLFDFMLDYADANLELPTINDGRLVSLTEPDRATYYEVALRRFGDERYAAVLQATDRSDLNSLLYGVGELPSVSMPPWRSRHFSASELVVLRAGKDAGSLQAVLNIMAYQGGHSHPDQLGLIVSGLGQTLIPDAGSIRYRIPAHVDYFKQSVAHNVLVVDGQSQQHSSAPALRAFVNSSSLQAATATTDQAYPGVQLARTLLLTDEYLIDIFGANSETAHTYDWVLHCLGTLSARGLDPQPVSVPPADTNGYEYLDNVRVTGPVEAGRQTFEWQVDPNRHLRLDQFSQTGDRYFFADGLIAADKDDVIADTTVPVLLARRTAADTEYVSIIQPYGETPAVNDIREIPVLDADGQVLTRDDAWGLQIECNGRTDLLMLAHHSDPKQLGGLVMDGRLAWASFDGDDLQALYLAQGTTVAGNGWAIRLDGASSGPDVDEMGVHFEVVDPNRVSLHNSSARAVVVEMDGWLRGAVEVFELDWEGERTTAVQADRAEGGIVRLTMEPQTAYEIRTK
;
A
#
# COMPACT_ATOMS: atom_id res chain seq x y z
N GLN A 1 -1.85 -29.98 -2.42
CA GLN A 1 -1.07 -30.91 -1.57
C GLN A 1 -1.50 -30.89 -0.11
N THR A 2 -1.65 -29.72 0.52
CA THR A 2 -1.97 -29.58 1.96
C THR A 2 -3.18 -30.40 2.41
N TRP A 3 -4.30 -30.31 1.68
CA TRP A 3 -5.50 -31.12 1.94
C TRP A 3 -5.27 -32.64 1.86
N TYR A 4 -4.41 -33.08 0.94
CA TYR A 4 -4.06 -34.50 0.81
C TYR A 4 -3.26 -34.98 2.00
N ASN A 5 -2.22 -34.22 2.41
CA ASN A 5 -1.44 -34.54 3.60
C ASN A 5 -2.30 -34.58 4.86
N ALA A 6 -3.18 -33.59 5.04
CA ALA A 6 -4.08 -33.54 6.18
C ALA A 6 -5.01 -34.76 6.22
N GLY A 7 -5.62 -35.12 5.09
CA GLY A 7 -6.46 -36.32 5.00
C GLY A 7 -5.71 -37.61 5.30
N VAL A 8 -4.55 -37.81 4.67
CA VAL A 8 -3.70 -39.00 4.89
C VAL A 8 -3.21 -39.07 6.34
N GLY A 9 -2.76 -37.95 6.90
CA GLY A 9 -2.21 -37.86 8.25
C GLY A 9 -3.27 -38.14 9.32
N VAL A 10 -4.45 -37.52 9.21
CA VAL A 10 -5.56 -37.77 10.14
C VAL A 10 -6.01 -39.24 10.09
N ILE A 11 -6.12 -39.83 8.89
CA ILE A 11 -6.41 -41.28 8.75
C ILE A 11 -5.32 -42.11 9.41
N GLY A 12 -4.05 -41.75 9.19
CA GLY A 12 -2.90 -42.41 9.82
C GLY A 12 -2.98 -42.40 11.34
N PHE A 13 -3.28 -41.26 11.97
CA PHE A 13 -3.44 -41.16 13.42
C PHE A 13 -4.62 -41.98 13.95
N VAL A 14 -5.75 -42.01 13.24
CA VAL A 14 -6.93 -42.81 13.65
C VAL A 14 -6.65 -44.31 13.58
N LEU A 15 -5.87 -44.76 12.60
CA LEU A 15 -5.55 -46.17 12.38
C LEU A 15 -4.27 -46.65 13.12
N ASP A 16 -3.55 -45.74 13.79
CA ASP A 16 -2.18 -45.96 14.29
C ASP A 16 -1.23 -46.48 13.18
N ASP A 17 -1.41 -45.99 11.94
CA ASP A 17 -0.58 -46.33 10.78
C ASP A 17 0.60 -45.37 10.64
N LYS A 18 1.76 -45.82 11.11
CA LYS A 18 3.00 -45.05 11.12
C LYS A 18 3.51 -44.68 9.73
N GLU A 19 3.23 -45.48 8.70
CA GLU A 19 3.67 -45.17 7.34
C GLU A 19 2.87 -43.99 6.78
N LEU A 20 1.56 -43.95 7.02
CA LEU A 20 0.70 -42.83 6.61
C LEU A 20 1.04 -41.55 7.40
N ILE A 21 1.26 -41.65 8.71
CA ILE A 21 1.69 -40.52 9.54
C ILE A 21 3.01 -39.94 9.02
N ARG A 22 4.01 -40.80 8.81
CA ARG A 22 5.33 -40.39 8.30
C ARG A 22 5.24 -39.80 6.90
N TYR A 23 4.42 -40.38 6.02
CA TYR A 23 4.19 -39.84 4.69
C TYR A 23 3.61 -38.41 4.75
N ALA A 24 2.61 -38.18 5.60
CA ALA A 24 1.96 -36.88 5.71
C ALA A 24 2.85 -35.81 6.36
N LEU A 25 3.68 -36.19 7.34
CA LEU A 25 4.55 -35.26 8.07
C LEU A 25 5.91 -35.04 7.39
N GLU A 26 6.60 -36.12 7.04
CA GLU A 26 8.05 -36.14 6.78
C GLU A 26 8.42 -36.34 5.31
N LYS A 27 7.46 -36.53 4.40
CA LYS A 27 7.78 -36.71 2.97
C LYS A 27 8.61 -35.52 2.47
N GLU A 28 9.81 -35.82 1.97
CA GLU A 28 10.89 -34.84 1.76
C GLU A 28 10.54 -33.70 0.79
N ASP A 29 9.64 -33.94 -0.17
CA ASP A 29 9.28 -33.01 -1.24
C ASP A 29 7.85 -32.46 -1.13
N SER A 30 7.08 -32.91 -0.13
CA SER A 30 5.65 -32.56 -0.07
C SER A 30 4.98 -32.75 1.28
N GLY A 31 5.66 -33.25 2.32
CA GLY A 31 5.10 -33.45 3.66
C GLY A 31 4.86 -32.13 4.39
N HIS A 32 4.19 -32.20 5.55
CA HIS A 32 3.89 -31.02 6.36
C HIS A 32 5.12 -30.17 6.67
N TYR A 33 6.21 -30.78 7.17
CA TYR A 33 7.42 -30.03 7.53
C TYR A 33 8.06 -29.34 6.32
N TYR A 34 8.02 -29.99 5.15
CA TYR A 34 8.43 -29.36 3.90
C TYR A 34 7.53 -28.17 3.57
N GLN A 35 6.21 -28.34 3.61
CA GLN A 35 5.27 -27.26 3.29
C GLN A 35 5.39 -26.05 4.23
N MET A 36 5.59 -26.26 5.54
CA MET A 36 5.80 -25.13 6.46
C MET A 36 7.02 -24.31 6.04
N GLN A 37 8.10 -24.96 5.60
CA GLN A 37 9.33 -24.27 5.18
C GLN A 37 9.25 -23.62 3.79
N THR A 38 8.43 -24.16 2.88
CA THR A 38 8.45 -23.73 1.46
C THR A 38 7.21 -22.97 1.00
N SER A 39 6.10 -23.08 1.72
CA SER A 39 4.80 -22.54 1.28
C SER A 39 4.35 -21.32 2.07
N ILE A 40 5.15 -20.88 3.04
CA ILE A 40 4.87 -19.73 3.90
C ILE A 40 6.05 -18.78 3.77
N THR A 41 5.77 -17.54 3.40
CA THR A 41 6.78 -16.47 3.31
C THR A 41 7.32 -16.14 4.70
N ALA A 42 8.50 -15.49 4.78
CA ALA A 42 9.10 -15.14 6.07
C ALA A 42 8.21 -14.21 6.93
N ASP A 43 7.33 -13.43 6.29
CA ASP A 43 6.36 -12.57 6.96
C ASP A 43 5.06 -13.30 7.36
N GLY A 44 4.86 -14.54 6.90
CA GLY A 44 3.73 -15.38 7.29
C GLY A 44 2.59 -15.51 6.29
N MET A 45 2.75 -14.97 5.07
CA MET A 45 1.77 -15.16 3.99
C MET A 45 1.92 -16.52 3.31
N TRP A 46 0.81 -17.18 3.00
CA TRP A 46 0.82 -18.36 2.12
C TRP A 46 1.23 -17.98 0.69
N TYR A 47 2.11 -18.76 0.08
CA TYR A 47 2.80 -18.43 -1.19
C TYR A 47 1.90 -18.22 -2.41
N GLU A 48 0.60 -18.54 -2.33
CA GLU A 48 -0.35 -18.31 -3.43
C GLU A 48 -0.82 -16.84 -3.51
N GLY A 49 -0.39 -15.98 -2.59
CA GLY A 49 -0.55 -14.54 -2.73
C GLY A 49 -1.97 -14.03 -2.47
N ALA A 50 -2.85 -14.86 -1.90
CA ALA A 50 -4.26 -14.51 -1.65
C ALA A 50 -4.71 -14.94 -0.25
N MET A 51 -5.37 -14.02 0.45
CA MET A 51 -5.88 -14.25 1.81
C MET A 51 -6.96 -15.32 1.87
N HIS A 52 -7.74 -15.46 0.80
CA HIS A 52 -8.68 -16.57 0.67
C HIS A 52 -7.96 -17.94 0.78
N TYR A 53 -6.81 -18.08 0.13
CA TYR A 53 -6.03 -19.31 0.11
C TYR A 53 -5.31 -19.59 1.43
N GLN A 54 -4.86 -18.54 2.13
CA GLN A 54 -4.31 -18.66 3.48
C GLN A 54 -5.31 -19.32 4.44
N VAL A 55 -6.56 -18.87 4.43
CA VAL A 55 -7.63 -19.49 5.22
C VAL A 55 -7.95 -20.89 4.72
N PHE A 56 -8.02 -21.08 3.39
CA PHE A 56 -8.32 -22.39 2.79
C PHE A 56 -7.33 -23.48 3.26
N VAL A 57 -6.04 -23.14 3.41
CA VAL A 57 -5.05 -24.07 3.93
C VAL A 57 -5.09 -24.22 5.44
N LEU A 58 -5.45 -23.19 6.20
CA LEU A 58 -5.67 -23.31 7.65
C LEU A 58 -6.78 -24.32 7.96
N ASN A 59 -7.84 -24.35 7.15
CA ASN A 59 -8.92 -25.33 7.27
C ASN A 59 -8.41 -26.77 7.10
N ALA A 60 -7.49 -27.00 6.17
CA ALA A 60 -6.85 -28.30 6.00
C ALA A 60 -5.90 -28.65 7.15
N LEU A 61 -5.06 -27.69 7.55
CA LEU A 61 -4.00 -27.90 8.53
C LEU A 61 -4.56 -28.14 9.94
N PHE A 62 -5.59 -27.39 10.35
CA PHE A 62 -6.15 -27.46 11.70
C PHE A 62 -6.41 -28.90 12.22
N PRO A 63 -7.24 -29.74 11.56
CA PRO A 63 -7.52 -31.09 12.07
C PRO A 63 -6.27 -31.98 12.09
N PHE A 64 -5.33 -31.75 11.18
CA PHE A 64 -4.09 -32.51 11.12
C PHE A 64 -3.12 -32.11 12.24
N MET A 65 -2.99 -30.81 12.51
CA MET A 65 -2.16 -30.27 13.59
C MET A 65 -2.68 -30.72 14.96
N GLU A 66 -3.99 -30.69 15.18
CA GLU A 66 -4.60 -31.16 16.42
C GLU A 66 -4.41 -32.68 16.60
N ALA A 67 -4.59 -33.49 15.53
CA ALA A 67 -4.35 -34.92 15.60
C ALA A 67 -2.89 -35.24 15.96
N ALA A 68 -1.93 -34.54 15.33
CA ALA A 68 -0.52 -34.70 15.63
C ALA A 68 -0.16 -34.27 17.05
N HIS A 69 -0.67 -33.11 17.50
CA HIS A 69 -0.47 -32.61 18.85
C HIS A 69 -1.01 -33.58 19.91
N HIS A 70 -2.23 -34.08 19.74
CA HIS A 70 -2.82 -35.06 20.66
C HIS A 70 -2.12 -36.43 20.64
N ALA A 71 -1.43 -36.77 19.55
CA ALA A 71 -0.55 -37.94 19.48
C ALA A 71 0.83 -37.70 20.14
N GLY A 72 1.07 -36.51 20.72
CA GLY A 72 2.31 -36.15 21.42
C GLY A 72 3.41 -35.61 20.52
N LEU A 73 3.08 -35.20 19.29
CA LEU A 73 4.03 -34.55 18.38
C LEU A 73 4.00 -33.03 18.57
N ASP A 74 5.18 -32.41 18.51
CA ASP A 74 5.33 -30.99 18.79
C ASP A 74 5.23 -30.12 17.54
N VAL A 75 4.08 -30.19 16.86
CA VAL A 75 3.85 -29.47 15.60
C VAL A 75 3.59 -27.96 15.80
N TYR A 76 3.19 -27.53 17.00
CA TYR A 76 2.89 -26.13 17.30
C TYR A 76 4.12 -25.30 17.72
N GLN A 77 5.27 -25.91 17.97
CA GLN A 77 6.51 -25.17 18.21
C GLN A 77 7.15 -24.60 16.95
N ASP A 78 6.69 -25.02 15.76
CA ASP A 78 7.08 -24.37 14.51
C ASP A 78 6.40 -23.00 14.39
N SER A 79 7.18 -21.93 14.59
CA SER A 79 6.69 -20.55 14.50
C SER A 79 6.15 -20.20 13.10
N THR A 80 6.47 -20.98 12.08
CA THR A 80 6.00 -20.76 10.70
C THR A 80 4.50 -21.02 10.55
N TYR A 81 3.94 -21.94 11.33
CA TYR A 81 2.48 -22.11 11.35
C TYR A 81 1.81 -20.97 12.13
N LYS A 82 2.44 -20.47 13.21
CA LYS A 82 1.96 -19.28 13.94
C LYS A 82 1.95 -18.04 13.04
N SER A 83 2.95 -17.87 12.18
CA SER A 83 3.05 -16.69 11.31
C SER A 83 1.88 -16.55 10.33
N LEU A 84 1.17 -17.65 9.98
CA LEU A 84 -0.09 -17.56 9.21
C LEU A 84 -1.16 -16.72 9.91
N PHE A 85 -1.21 -16.75 11.24
CA PHE A 85 -2.14 -15.95 12.04
C PHE A 85 -1.61 -14.54 12.27
N ASP A 86 -0.32 -14.41 12.56
CA ASP A 86 0.33 -13.11 12.76
C ASP A 86 0.18 -12.23 11.51
N PHE A 87 0.47 -12.79 10.33
CA PHE A 87 0.35 -12.07 9.06
C PHE A 87 -1.06 -11.52 8.85
N MET A 88 -2.09 -12.35 9.02
CA MET A 88 -3.48 -11.89 8.82
C MET A 88 -3.83 -10.76 9.78
N LEU A 89 -3.44 -10.85 11.05
CA LEU A 89 -3.75 -9.82 12.03
C LEU A 89 -3.02 -8.49 11.71
N ASP A 90 -1.77 -8.57 11.26
CA ASP A 90 -0.96 -7.39 10.94
C ASP A 90 -1.32 -6.77 9.57
N TYR A 91 -1.84 -7.58 8.65
CA TYR A 91 -2.28 -7.16 7.31
C TYR A 91 -3.70 -6.59 7.29
N ALA A 92 -4.57 -7.04 8.21
CA ALA A 92 -5.94 -6.57 8.28
C ALA A 92 -6.04 -5.05 8.48
N ASP A 93 -7.14 -4.48 7.98
CA ASP A 93 -7.59 -3.19 8.44
C ASP A 93 -8.11 -3.29 9.89
N ALA A 94 -8.49 -2.18 10.51
CA ALA A 94 -8.89 -2.20 11.91
C ALA A 94 -10.37 -2.61 12.11
N ASN A 95 -11.10 -2.93 11.04
CA ASN A 95 -12.32 -3.74 11.09
C ASN A 95 -12.02 -5.25 11.01
N LEU A 96 -10.73 -5.62 10.98
CA LEU A 96 -10.25 -6.99 10.80
C LEU A 96 -10.61 -7.56 9.42
N GLU A 97 -10.76 -6.70 8.41
CA GLU A 97 -10.92 -7.08 7.02
C GLU A 97 -9.58 -7.06 6.29
N LEU A 98 -9.30 -8.12 5.53
CA LEU A 98 -8.05 -8.25 4.79
C LEU A 98 -8.22 -7.68 3.37
N PRO A 99 -7.36 -6.74 2.93
CA PRO A 99 -7.40 -6.22 1.57
C PRO A 99 -7.23 -7.34 0.52
N THR A 100 -8.07 -7.31 -0.51
CA THR A 100 -8.22 -8.38 -1.51
C THR A 100 -7.23 -8.24 -2.65
N ILE A 101 -6.40 -9.26 -2.91
CA ILE A 101 -5.47 -9.31 -4.03
C ILE A 101 -5.51 -10.71 -4.67
N ASN A 102 -5.15 -10.81 -5.95
CA ASN A 102 -5.03 -12.07 -6.71
C ASN A 102 -6.38 -12.81 -6.79
N ASP A 103 -6.39 -14.14 -6.89
CA ASP A 103 -7.61 -14.97 -6.76
C ASP A 103 -8.18 -14.96 -5.32
N GLY A 104 -8.30 -13.77 -4.73
CA GLY A 104 -8.86 -13.47 -3.44
C GLY A 104 -10.25 -12.85 -3.54
N ARG A 105 -10.88 -12.77 -2.38
CA ARG A 105 -12.08 -11.98 -2.10
C ARG A 105 -11.92 -11.35 -0.72
N LEU A 106 -12.84 -10.47 -0.35
CA LEU A 106 -12.84 -9.88 0.99
C LEU A 106 -12.84 -10.99 2.04
N VAL A 107 -11.89 -10.94 2.97
CA VAL A 107 -11.83 -11.88 4.10
C VAL A 107 -11.95 -11.06 5.38
N SER A 108 -13.02 -11.25 6.13
CA SER A 108 -13.14 -10.70 7.48
C SER A 108 -12.78 -11.76 8.52
N LEU A 109 -11.81 -11.45 9.39
CA LEU A 109 -11.37 -12.38 10.42
C LEU A 109 -12.44 -12.66 11.47
N THR A 110 -13.47 -11.80 11.55
CA THR A 110 -14.60 -11.94 12.48
C THR A 110 -15.70 -12.86 11.97
N GLU A 111 -15.65 -13.29 10.70
CA GLU A 111 -16.60 -14.29 10.20
C GLU A 111 -16.44 -15.62 10.96
N PRO A 112 -17.55 -16.29 11.34
CA PRO A 112 -17.47 -17.48 12.20
C PRO A 112 -16.57 -18.61 11.68
N ASP A 113 -16.50 -18.81 10.37
CA ASP A 113 -15.67 -19.83 9.73
C ASP A 113 -14.20 -19.41 9.56
N ARG A 114 -13.81 -18.25 10.11
CA ARG A 114 -12.44 -17.72 10.20
C ARG A 114 -12.03 -17.55 11.66
N ALA A 115 -12.85 -16.85 12.43
CA ALA A 115 -12.64 -16.55 13.85
C ALA A 115 -12.44 -17.82 14.68
N THR A 116 -13.13 -18.91 14.32
CA THR A 116 -13.01 -20.22 14.98
C THR A 116 -11.57 -20.73 15.09
N TYR A 117 -10.69 -20.41 14.12
CA TYR A 117 -9.29 -20.83 14.15
C TYR A 117 -8.45 -20.02 15.16
N TYR A 118 -8.88 -18.80 15.52
CA TYR A 118 -8.21 -17.99 16.53
C TYR A 118 -8.44 -18.51 17.96
N GLU A 119 -9.51 -19.27 18.23
CA GLU A 119 -9.67 -19.97 19.52
C GLU A 119 -8.53 -20.96 19.75
N VAL A 120 -8.21 -21.72 18.70
CA VAL A 120 -7.13 -22.70 18.69
C VAL A 120 -5.79 -21.97 18.73
N ALA A 121 -5.59 -20.95 17.91
CA ALA A 121 -4.34 -20.19 17.88
C ALA A 121 -4.04 -19.55 19.25
N LEU A 122 -5.01 -18.90 19.89
CA LEU A 122 -4.85 -18.33 21.23
C LEU A 122 -4.50 -19.42 22.24
N ARG A 123 -5.19 -20.57 22.20
CA ARG A 123 -4.94 -21.68 23.11
C ARG A 123 -3.56 -22.31 22.94
N ARG A 124 -3.07 -22.43 21.71
CA ARG A 124 -1.83 -23.14 21.37
C ARG A 124 -0.60 -22.25 21.44
N PHE A 125 -0.69 -21.00 20.99
CA PHE A 125 0.44 -20.07 20.96
C PHE A 125 0.48 -19.10 22.14
N GLY A 126 -0.67 -18.83 22.78
CA GLY A 126 -0.76 -17.90 23.91
C GLY A 126 -0.52 -16.43 23.54
N ASP A 127 -0.53 -16.07 22.26
CA ASP A 127 -0.41 -14.68 21.82
C ASP A 127 -1.75 -13.95 22.06
N GLU A 128 -1.75 -13.07 23.05
CA GLU A 128 -2.97 -12.38 23.49
C GLU A 128 -3.57 -11.49 22.40
N ARG A 129 -2.78 -11.06 21.39
CA ARG A 129 -3.29 -10.24 20.26
C ARG A 129 -4.43 -10.93 19.51
N TYR A 130 -4.44 -12.26 19.48
CA TYR A 130 -5.53 -13.04 18.87
C TYR A 130 -6.87 -12.88 19.57
N ALA A 131 -6.88 -12.47 20.85
CA ALA A 131 -8.11 -12.16 21.55
C ALA A 131 -8.84 -10.96 20.92
N ALA A 132 -8.13 -10.06 20.21
CA ALA A 132 -8.75 -8.92 19.54
C ALA A 132 -9.76 -9.36 18.45
N VAL A 133 -9.46 -10.45 17.73
CA VAL A 133 -10.41 -11.06 16.77
C VAL A 133 -11.60 -11.66 17.51
N LEU A 134 -11.33 -12.48 18.53
CA LEU A 134 -12.36 -13.23 19.26
C LEU A 134 -13.33 -12.31 20.03
N GLN A 135 -12.84 -11.17 20.55
CA GLN A 135 -13.65 -10.16 21.22
C GLN A 135 -14.76 -9.57 20.33
N ALA A 136 -14.58 -9.61 19.01
CA ALA A 136 -15.55 -9.13 18.03
C ALA A 136 -16.57 -10.21 17.60
N THR A 137 -16.63 -11.36 18.27
CA THR A 137 -17.47 -12.50 17.87
C THR A 137 -18.28 -13.09 19.02
N ASP A 138 -19.28 -13.92 18.69
CA ASP A 138 -20.16 -14.57 19.67
C ASP A 138 -19.56 -15.83 20.33
N ARG A 139 -18.42 -16.34 19.81
CA ARG A 139 -17.68 -17.51 20.36
C ARG A 139 -18.56 -18.71 20.73
N SER A 140 -19.50 -19.06 19.85
CA SER A 140 -20.56 -20.05 20.12
C SER A 140 -20.41 -21.37 19.35
N ASP A 141 -19.35 -21.50 18.56
CA ASP A 141 -19.09 -22.68 17.73
C ASP A 141 -18.39 -23.82 18.50
N LEU A 142 -18.20 -24.96 17.82
CA LEU A 142 -17.61 -26.15 18.42
C LEU A 142 -16.16 -25.92 18.88
N ASN A 143 -15.33 -25.18 18.14
CA ASN A 143 -13.94 -24.96 18.55
C ASN A 143 -13.87 -23.98 19.72
N SER A 144 -14.78 -23.01 19.79
CA SER A 144 -14.94 -22.17 20.99
C SER A 144 -15.21 -23.02 22.24
N LEU A 145 -16.06 -24.06 22.14
CA LEU A 145 -16.32 -24.99 23.24
C LEU A 145 -15.12 -25.89 23.58
N LEU A 146 -14.44 -26.42 22.56
CA LEU A 146 -13.38 -27.43 22.75
C LEU A 146 -12.02 -26.82 23.13
N TYR A 147 -11.69 -25.66 22.56
CA TYR A 147 -10.36 -25.05 22.65
C TYR A 147 -10.36 -23.66 23.27
N GLY A 148 -11.51 -23.00 23.33
CA GLY A 148 -11.58 -21.62 23.77
C GLY A 148 -11.16 -21.40 25.22
N VAL A 149 -10.55 -20.24 25.47
CA VAL A 149 -10.24 -19.79 26.83
C VAL A 149 -11.51 -19.22 27.48
N GLY A 150 -11.71 -19.46 28.78
CA GLY A 150 -12.92 -19.05 29.49
C GLY A 150 -13.13 -17.53 29.44
N GLU A 151 -12.19 -16.78 29.99
CA GLU A 151 -12.14 -15.31 29.90
C GLU A 151 -11.07 -14.91 28.89
N LEU A 152 -11.42 -14.05 27.92
CA LEU A 152 -10.45 -13.50 26.98
C LEU A 152 -9.54 -12.49 27.68
N PRO A 153 -8.24 -12.46 27.35
CA PRO A 153 -7.38 -11.35 27.70
C PRO A 153 -7.97 -10.02 27.22
N SER A 154 -7.83 -8.98 28.03
CA SER A 154 -8.18 -7.61 27.64
C SER A 154 -7.03 -7.01 26.86
N VAL A 155 -7.10 -7.07 25.54
CA VAL A 155 -6.09 -6.49 24.64
C VAL A 155 -6.62 -5.26 23.90
N SER A 156 -5.72 -4.34 23.58
CA SER A 156 -5.95 -3.37 22.51
C SER A 156 -5.60 -4.02 21.17
N MET A 157 -6.23 -3.56 20.09
CA MET A 157 -5.80 -3.89 18.73
C MET A 157 -4.31 -3.60 18.55
N PRO A 158 -3.60 -4.37 17.71
CA PRO A 158 -2.22 -4.05 17.33
C PRO A 158 -2.09 -2.61 16.82
N PRO A 159 -0.90 -1.99 16.93
CA PRO A 159 -0.68 -0.62 16.47
C PRO A 159 -1.07 -0.42 15.00
N TRP A 160 -1.90 0.60 14.74
CA TRP A 160 -2.30 1.03 13.40
C TRP A 160 -1.13 1.76 12.71
N ARG A 161 -0.22 1.01 12.08
CA ARG A 161 1.01 1.55 11.47
C ARG A 161 1.28 0.98 10.09
N SER A 162 2.00 1.76 9.28
CA SER A 162 2.47 1.31 7.97
C SER A 162 3.45 0.16 8.11
N ARG A 163 3.41 -0.78 7.16
CA ARG A 163 4.28 -1.94 7.15
C ARG A 163 4.65 -2.34 5.73
N HIS A 164 5.91 -2.70 5.55
CA HIS A 164 6.42 -3.37 4.36
C HIS A 164 6.59 -4.87 4.69
N PHE A 165 5.77 -5.72 4.07
CA PHE A 165 5.89 -7.17 4.14
C PHE A 165 6.84 -7.63 3.05
N SER A 166 8.14 -7.52 3.31
CA SER A 166 9.21 -7.73 2.31
C SER A 166 9.19 -9.10 1.62
N ALA A 167 8.86 -10.18 2.34
CA ALA A 167 8.83 -11.52 1.79
C ALA A 167 7.50 -11.86 1.11
N SER A 168 6.45 -11.12 1.44
CA SER A 168 5.13 -11.20 0.81
C SER A 168 4.93 -10.15 -0.30
N GLU A 169 5.91 -9.25 -0.46
CA GLU A 169 5.95 -8.24 -1.50
C GLU A 169 4.70 -7.35 -1.49
N LEU A 170 4.37 -6.84 -0.29
CA LEU A 170 3.24 -5.94 -0.04
C LEU A 170 3.66 -4.74 0.78
N VAL A 171 3.09 -3.58 0.47
CA VAL A 171 3.21 -2.39 1.31
C VAL A 171 1.83 -1.93 1.75
N VAL A 172 1.66 -1.75 3.06
CA VAL A 172 0.45 -1.18 3.65
C VAL A 172 0.84 0.16 4.28
N LEU A 173 0.25 1.24 3.80
CA LEU A 173 0.37 2.57 4.38
C LEU A 173 -0.87 2.86 5.22
N ARG A 174 -0.68 3.34 6.45
CA ARG A 174 -1.76 3.68 7.39
C ARG A 174 -1.50 5.04 8.00
N ALA A 175 -2.49 5.92 7.90
CA ALA A 175 -2.49 7.22 8.57
C ALA A 175 -3.54 7.24 9.68
N GLY A 176 -3.45 8.22 10.57
CA GLY A 176 -4.39 8.41 11.67
C GLY A 176 -4.19 7.43 12.83
N LYS A 177 -5.24 7.24 13.63
CA LYS A 177 -5.17 6.57 14.93
C LYS A 177 -6.12 5.38 15.08
N ASP A 178 -7.06 5.20 14.14
CA ASP A 178 -8.12 4.22 14.26
C ASP A 178 -8.60 3.67 12.92
N ALA A 179 -9.54 2.71 12.97
CA ALA A 179 -10.14 2.04 11.83
C ALA A 179 -10.92 2.94 10.86
N GLY A 180 -11.33 4.13 11.30
CA GLY A 180 -11.95 5.12 10.44
C GLY A 180 -10.95 5.85 9.55
N SER A 181 -9.66 5.74 9.86
CA SER A 181 -8.58 6.45 9.20
C SER A 181 -8.20 5.81 7.86
N LEU A 182 -7.42 6.53 7.06
CA LEU A 182 -7.01 6.08 5.74
C LEU A 182 -5.99 4.94 5.80
N GLN A 183 -6.17 3.96 4.91
CA GLN A 183 -5.22 2.91 4.59
C GLN A 183 -5.06 2.78 3.07
N ALA A 184 -3.83 2.62 2.60
CA ALA A 184 -3.53 2.31 1.20
C ALA A 184 -2.67 1.05 1.12
N VAL A 185 -3.05 0.09 0.29
CA VAL A 185 -2.24 -1.10 -0.01
C VAL A 185 -1.68 -0.97 -1.41
N LEU A 186 -0.36 -1.14 -1.53
CA LEU A 186 0.36 -1.20 -2.79
C LEU A 186 0.82 -2.63 -3.04
N ASN A 187 0.34 -3.24 -4.13
CA ASN A 187 0.73 -4.57 -4.57
C ASN A 187 2.08 -4.51 -5.29
N ILE A 188 3.14 -5.10 -4.71
CA ILE A 188 4.45 -5.26 -5.37
C ILE A 188 4.83 -6.73 -5.52
N MET A 189 3.85 -7.63 -5.57
CA MET A 189 4.11 -9.06 -5.72
C MET A 189 4.71 -9.41 -7.09
N ALA A 190 5.65 -10.34 -7.07
CA ALA A 190 6.05 -11.12 -8.23
C ALA A 190 4.88 -12.00 -8.71
N TYR A 191 5.00 -12.51 -9.93
CA TYR A 191 4.15 -13.60 -10.38
C TYR A 191 4.41 -14.87 -9.54
N GLN A 192 3.40 -15.32 -8.79
CA GLN A 192 3.45 -16.46 -7.88
C GLN A 192 2.76 -17.72 -8.43
N GLY A 193 2.13 -17.63 -9.61
CA GLY A 193 1.55 -18.79 -10.31
C GLY A 193 0.12 -18.55 -10.78
N GLY A 194 -0.67 -19.63 -10.85
CA GLY A 194 -2.00 -19.62 -11.46
C GLY A 194 -3.00 -18.66 -10.81
N HIS A 195 -2.81 -18.34 -9.54
CA HIS A 195 -3.67 -17.43 -8.77
C HIS A 195 -3.27 -15.96 -8.88
N SER A 196 -2.07 -15.66 -9.41
CA SER A 196 -1.62 -14.29 -9.59
C SER A 196 -2.41 -13.56 -10.67
N HIS A 197 -2.70 -12.30 -10.41
CA HIS A 197 -3.29 -11.36 -11.35
C HIS A 197 -2.19 -10.46 -11.96
N PRO A 198 -2.41 -9.88 -13.16
CA PRO A 198 -1.44 -8.97 -13.80
C PRO A 198 -1.64 -7.53 -13.31
N ASP A 199 -1.47 -7.31 -12.02
CA ASP A 199 -1.87 -6.10 -11.28
C ASP A 199 -0.74 -5.50 -10.43
N GLN A 200 0.52 -5.67 -10.85
CA GLN A 200 1.66 -5.07 -10.17
C GLN A 200 1.52 -3.55 -10.11
N LEU A 201 1.95 -2.97 -8.99
CA LEU A 201 1.71 -1.58 -8.59
C LEU A 201 0.22 -1.23 -8.42
N GLY A 202 -0.66 -2.23 -8.24
CA GLY A 202 -2.08 -2.04 -7.92
C GLY A 202 -2.31 -1.36 -6.57
N LEU A 203 -3.41 -0.60 -6.48
CA LEU A 203 -3.79 0.17 -5.29
C LEU A 203 -5.14 -0.28 -4.75
N ILE A 204 -5.23 -0.44 -3.44
CA ILE A 204 -6.49 -0.58 -2.70
C ILE A 204 -6.51 0.50 -1.63
N VAL A 205 -7.63 1.21 -1.48
CA VAL A 205 -7.77 2.25 -0.45
C VAL A 205 -8.99 1.99 0.41
N SER A 206 -8.78 2.03 1.72
CA SER A 206 -9.83 1.97 2.74
C SER A 206 -9.83 3.27 3.55
N GLY A 207 -11.01 3.65 4.05
CA GLY A 207 -11.20 4.83 4.87
C GLY A 207 -12.65 4.94 5.31
N LEU A 208 -12.92 5.72 6.36
CA LEU A 208 -14.25 5.84 6.97
C LEU A 208 -14.84 4.47 7.39
N GLY A 209 -13.97 3.51 7.74
CA GLY A 209 -14.33 2.17 8.19
C GLY A 209 -14.88 1.24 7.10
N GLN A 210 -14.47 1.41 5.84
CA GLN A 210 -14.70 0.42 4.76
C GLN A 210 -13.67 0.57 3.63
N THR A 211 -13.64 -0.41 2.73
CA THR A 211 -12.94 -0.27 1.43
C THR A 211 -13.67 0.77 0.55
N LEU A 212 -12.92 1.66 -0.10
CA LEU A 212 -13.43 2.73 -0.98
C LEU A 212 -12.98 2.54 -2.42
N ILE A 213 -11.72 2.16 -2.61
CA ILE A 213 -11.09 1.82 -3.90
C ILE A 213 -10.74 0.33 -3.83
N PRO A 214 -11.62 -0.57 -4.31
CA PRO A 214 -11.44 -2.00 -4.18
C PRO A 214 -10.59 -2.57 -5.34
N ASP A 215 -10.07 -3.77 -5.14
CA ASP A 215 -9.73 -4.67 -6.24
C ASP A 215 -10.99 -5.37 -6.77
N ALA A 216 -11.02 -5.79 -8.05
CA ALA A 216 -12.15 -6.53 -8.61
C ALA A 216 -12.34 -7.90 -7.94
N GLY A 217 -11.27 -8.51 -7.41
CA GLY A 217 -11.28 -9.81 -6.76
C GLY A 217 -11.38 -10.97 -7.75
N SER A 218 -11.92 -12.10 -7.31
CA SER A 218 -12.01 -13.31 -8.14
C SER A 218 -13.33 -14.04 -8.01
N ILE A 219 -13.68 -14.74 -9.08
CA ILE A 219 -14.88 -15.55 -9.21
C ILE A 219 -14.52 -17.00 -9.56
N ARG A 220 -15.52 -17.88 -9.66
CA ARG A 220 -15.32 -19.29 -10.08
C ARG A 220 -14.60 -19.37 -11.43
N TYR A 221 -13.54 -20.19 -11.46
CA TYR A 221 -12.66 -20.39 -12.63
C TYR A 221 -13.33 -20.94 -13.90
N ARG A 222 -14.57 -21.42 -13.78
CA ARG A 222 -15.33 -21.92 -14.94
C ARG A 222 -16.17 -20.84 -15.61
N ILE A 223 -16.30 -19.67 -15.01
CA ILE A 223 -16.96 -18.52 -15.60
C ILE A 223 -15.93 -17.83 -16.50
N PRO A 224 -16.19 -17.64 -17.81
CA PRO A 224 -15.21 -17.05 -18.75
C PRO A 224 -14.61 -15.72 -18.27
N ALA A 225 -15.44 -14.87 -17.65
CA ALA A 225 -15.03 -13.59 -17.09
C ALA A 225 -13.89 -13.68 -16.06
N HIS A 226 -13.67 -14.85 -15.42
CA HIS A 226 -12.50 -15.04 -14.56
C HIS A 226 -11.21 -14.75 -15.32
N VAL A 227 -11.03 -15.38 -16.48
CA VAL A 227 -9.84 -15.17 -17.32
C VAL A 227 -9.98 -13.88 -18.11
N ASP A 228 -11.14 -13.63 -18.69
CA ASP A 228 -11.30 -12.58 -19.70
C ASP A 228 -11.47 -11.17 -19.10
N TYR A 229 -11.75 -11.04 -17.79
CA TYR A 229 -11.88 -9.75 -17.11
C TYR A 229 -11.13 -9.70 -15.77
N PHE A 230 -11.49 -10.54 -14.79
CA PHE A 230 -10.94 -10.46 -13.43
C PHE A 230 -9.43 -10.71 -13.39
N LYS A 231 -8.87 -11.42 -14.38
CA LYS A 231 -7.43 -11.62 -14.57
C LYS A 231 -6.81 -10.70 -15.62
N GLN A 232 -7.37 -9.52 -15.84
CA GLN A 232 -6.86 -8.53 -16.80
C GLN A 232 -6.56 -7.21 -16.09
N SER A 233 -5.49 -6.53 -16.48
CA SER A 233 -5.01 -5.33 -15.80
C SER A 233 -6.06 -4.21 -15.70
N VAL A 234 -6.97 -4.11 -16.68
CA VAL A 234 -8.06 -3.12 -16.67
C VAL A 234 -9.11 -3.35 -15.57
N ALA A 235 -9.15 -4.53 -14.94
CA ALA A 235 -10.00 -4.78 -13.77
C ALA A 235 -9.37 -4.31 -12.44
N HIS A 236 -8.15 -3.77 -12.50
CA HIS A 236 -7.39 -3.34 -11.32
C HIS A 236 -7.07 -1.84 -11.36
N ASN A 237 -6.65 -1.31 -10.22
CA ASN A 237 -6.29 0.11 -10.06
C ASN A 237 -4.83 0.36 -10.47
N VAL A 238 -4.56 0.20 -11.77
CA VAL A 238 -3.20 0.22 -12.34
C VAL A 238 -3.10 1.14 -13.56
N LEU A 239 -1.89 1.26 -14.11
CA LEU A 239 -1.65 1.86 -15.42
C LEU A 239 -1.55 0.74 -16.48
N VAL A 240 -2.39 0.84 -17.51
CA VAL A 240 -2.48 -0.12 -18.62
C VAL A 240 -1.83 0.48 -19.86
N VAL A 241 -0.96 -0.29 -20.53
CA VAL A 241 -0.21 0.15 -21.72
C VAL A 241 -0.79 -0.51 -22.97
N ASP A 242 -1.18 0.30 -23.96
CA ASP A 242 -1.71 -0.12 -25.26
C ASP A 242 -2.87 -1.13 -25.18
N GLY A 243 -3.69 -1.02 -24.13
CA GLY A 243 -4.79 -1.94 -23.84
C GLY A 243 -4.35 -3.38 -23.56
N GLN A 244 -3.08 -3.59 -23.19
CA GLN A 244 -2.53 -4.90 -22.87
C GLN A 244 -2.44 -5.12 -21.35
N SER A 245 -2.72 -6.34 -20.91
CA SER A 245 -2.43 -6.73 -19.53
C SER A 245 -0.93 -6.87 -19.29
N GLN A 246 -0.50 -6.61 -18.07
CA GLN A 246 0.89 -6.73 -17.63
C GLN A 246 1.41 -8.16 -17.82
N GLN A 247 2.71 -8.29 -18.06
CA GLN A 247 3.41 -9.57 -18.16
C GLN A 247 3.67 -10.18 -16.78
N HIS A 248 3.74 -11.51 -16.74
CA HIS A 248 4.27 -12.22 -15.57
C HIS A 248 5.74 -11.85 -15.38
N SER A 249 6.07 -11.24 -14.24
CA SER A 249 7.43 -10.77 -13.98
C SER A 249 7.82 -10.92 -12.51
N SER A 250 9.08 -10.58 -12.19
CA SER A 250 9.55 -10.47 -10.81
C SER A 250 8.87 -9.30 -10.08
N ALA A 251 9.00 -9.25 -8.76
CA ALA A 251 8.48 -8.15 -7.97
C ALA A 251 9.03 -6.80 -8.42
N PRO A 252 8.19 -5.75 -8.48
CA PRO A 252 8.65 -4.37 -8.52
C PRO A 252 9.61 -4.06 -7.37
N ALA A 253 10.62 -3.25 -7.64
CA ALA A 253 11.58 -2.81 -6.64
C ALA A 253 10.99 -1.69 -5.79
N LEU A 254 10.91 -1.90 -4.47
CA LEU A 254 10.59 -0.83 -3.51
C LEU A 254 11.79 0.13 -3.41
N ARG A 255 11.59 1.38 -3.83
CA ARG A 255 12.62 2.43 -3.87
C ARG A 255 12.58 3.34 -2.64
N ALA A 256 11.38 3.59 -2.13
CA ALA A 256 11.19 4.42 -0.94
C ALA A 256 10.13 3.83 -0.01
N PHE A 257 10.34 3.94 1.31
CA PHE A 257 9.34 3.64 2.34
C PHE A 257 9.47 4.60 3.53
N VAL A 258 8.36 5.20 3.97
CA VAL A 258 8.30 6.07 5.16
C VAL A 258 7.15 5.62 6.05
N ASN A 259 7.45 5.42 7.34
CA ASN A 259 6.47 5.24 8.41
C ASN A 259 6.71 6.31 9.47
N SER A 260 5.95 7.41 9.42
CA SER A 260 6.03 8.52 10.38
C SER A 260 4.63 8.96 10.85
N SER A 261 4.56 9.90 11.80
CA SER A 261 3.28 10.43 12.26
C SER A 261 2.66 11.45 11.30
N SER A 262 3.47 12.22 10.57
CA SER A 262 2.96 13.25 9.66
C SER A 262 2.69 12.75 8.23
N LEU A 263 3.47 11.76 7.79
CA LEU A 263 3.44 11.25 6.42
C LEU A 263 3.84 9.78 6.36
N GLN A 264 3.11 8.99 5.59
CA GLN A 264 3.54 7.66 5.18
C GLN A 264 3.76 7.66 3.67
N ALA A 265 4.82 7.02 3.20
CA ALA A 265 5.17 7.06 1.79
C ALA A 265 5.68 5.73 1.29
N ALA A 266 5.42 5.44 0.02
CA ALA A 266 6.04 4.34 -0.69
C ALA A 266 6.25 4.68 -2.16
N THR A 267 7.42 4.32 -2.71
CA THR A 267 7.69 4.38 -4.16
C THR A 267 8.15 3.01 -4.63
N ALA A 268 7.51 2.46 -5.65
CA ALA A 268 7.92 1.20 -6.27
C ALA A 268 8.01 1.32 -7.80
N THR A 269 8.95 0.58 -8.40
CA THR A 269 9.27 0.65 -9.83
C THR A 269 9.38 -0.72 -10.47
N THR A 270 8.93 -0.87 -11.72
CA THR A 270 9.17 -2.08 -12.53
C THR A 270 9.39 -1.69 -13.99
N ASP A 271 10.29 -2.38 -14.67
CA ASP A 271 10.52 -2.29 -16.12
C ASP A 271 10.18 -3.61 -16.85
N GLN A 272 9.53 -4.54 -16.14
CA GLN A 272 9.20 -5.89 -16.63
C GLN A 272 7.71 -6.10 -16.87
N ALA A 273 6.84 -5.20 -16.38
CA ALA A 273 5.39 -5.30 -16.58
C ALA A 273 5.01 -5.17 -18.06
N TYR A 274 5.73 -4.33 -18.81
CA TYR A 274 5.51 -4.09 -20.24
C TYR A 274 6.85 -3.95 -20.96
N PRO A 275 7.03 -4.54 -22.16
CA PRO A 275 8.27 -4.40 -22.91
C PRO A 275 8.60 -2.94 -23.25
N GLY A 276 9.75 -2.45 -22.81
CA GLY A 276 10.25 -1.12 -23.14
C GLY A 276 9.57 0.04 -22.40
N VAL A 277 8.77 -0.24 -21.37
CA VAL A 277 8.10 0.77 -20.54
C VAL A 277 8.49 0.55 -19.08
N GLN A 278 9.07 1.58 -18.47
CA GLN A 278 9.32 1.65 -17.05
C GLN A 278 8.10 2.28 -16.36
N LEU A 279 7.60 1.61 -15.32
CA LEU A 279 6.53 2.09 -14.46
C LEU A 279 7.09 2.48 -13.09
N ALA A 280 6.55 3.56 -12.52
CA ALA A 280 6.82 3.98 -11.15
C ALA A 280 5.54 4.47 -10.49
N ARG A 281 5.23 3.99 -9.28
CA ARG A 281 4.12 4.51 -8.48
C ARG A 281 4.62 5.01 -7.14
N THR A 282 4.29 6.25 -6.81
CA THR A 282 4.57 6.89 -5.51
C THR A 282 3.27 7.24 -4.82
N LEU A 283 3.13 6.78 -3.58
CA LEU A 283 2.02 7.10 -2.69
C LEU A 283 2.52 7.96 -1.54
N LEU A 284 1.86 9.09 -1.28
CA LEU A 284 2.09 9.93 -0.10
C LEU A 284 0.78 10.04 0.68
N LEU A 285 0.73 9.43 1.85
CA LEU A 285 -0.45 9.33 2.68
C LEU A 285 -0.32 10.23 3.92
N THR A 286 -1.34 11.05 4.14
CA THR A 286 -1.55 11.84 5.36
C THR A 286 -2.84 11.38 6.04
N ASP A 287 -3.14 11.91 7.23
CA ASP A 287 -4.39 11.62 7.94
C ASP A 287 -5.64 11.99 7.12
N GLU A 288 -5.53 12.98 6.21
CA GLU A 288 -6.69 13.56 5.51
C GLU A 288 -6.82 13.16 4.04
N TYR A 289 -5.73 12.79 3.39
CA TYR A 289 -5.71 12.50 1.95
C TYR A 289 -4.52 11.63 1.55
N LEU A 290 -4.66 10.97 0.40
CA LEU A 290 -3.62 10.25 -0.32
C LEU A 290 -3.25 11.01 -1.61
N ILE A 291 -1.98 11.25 -1.85
CA ILE A 291 -1.46 11.62 -3.18
C ILE A 291 -0.99 10.34 -3.88
N ASP A 292 -1.52 10.09 -5.08
CA ASP A 292 -1.10 9.02 -5.98
C ASP A 292 -0.39 9.63 -7.19
N ILE A 293 0.87 9.26 -7.40
CA ILE A 293 1.69 9.66 -8.55
C ILE A 293 2.08 8.39 -9.29
N PHE A 294 1.50 8.17 -10.47
CA PHE A 294 1.78 7.00 -11.30
C PHE A 294 2.41 7.43 -12.63
N GLY A 295 3.71 7.16 -12.77
CA GLY A 295 4.51 7.48 -13.93
C GLY A 295 4.77 6.29 -14.86
N ALA A 296 4.94 6.61 -16.15
CA ALA A 296 5.40 5.70 -17.18
C ALA A 296 6.43 6.40 -18.09
N ASN A 297 7.54 5.72 -18.37
CA ASN A 297 8.63 6.22 -19.22
C ASN A 297 9.04 5.17 -20.27
N SER A 298 9.20 5.61 -21.51
CA SER A 298 9.56 4.76 -22.65
C SER A 298 10.28 5.55 -23.75
N GLU A 299 11.00 4.86 -24.64
CA GLU A 299 11.67 5.51 -25.79
C GLU A 299 10.69 6.00 -26.86
N THR A 300 9.55 5.31 -27.01
CA THR A 300 8.50 5.62 -27.98
C THR A 300 7.20 5.96 -27.29
N ALA A 301 6.33 6.70 -27.98
CA ALA A 301 5.01 7.00 -27.44
C ALA A 301 4.12 5.75 -27.39
N HIS A 302 3.44 5.55 -26.26
CA HIS A 302 2.41 4.53 -26.03
C HIS A 302 1.09 5.18 -25.61
N THR A 303 0.00 4.42 -25.68
CA THR A 303 -1.27 4.81 -25.06
C THR A 303 -1.30 4.27 -23.64
N TYR A 304 -1.47 5.18 -22.68
CA TYR A 304 -1.57 4.86 -21.27
C TYR A 304 -2.99 5.11 -20.79
N ASP A 305 -3.56 4.12 -20.09
CA ASP A 305 -4.80 4.26 -19.34
C ASP A 305 -4.48 4.12 -17.85
N TRP A 306 -4.60 5.22 -17.11
CA TRP A 306 -4.66 5.14 -15.65
C TRP A 306 -6.09 4.75 -15.27
N VAL A 307 -6.24 3.61 -14.59
CA VAL A 307 -7.53 2.99 -14.27
C VAL A 307 -7.78 3.06 -12.78
N LEU A 308 -8.99 3.48 -12.39
CA LEU A 308 -9.43 3.51 -10.99
C LEU A 308 -10.88 3.03 -10.85
N HIS A 309 -11.08 2.07 -9.95
CA HIS A 309 -12.36 1.54 -9.52
C HIS A 309 -12.67 2.11 -8.14
N CYS A 310 -13.85 2.72 -7.99
CA CYS A 310 -14.27 3.32 -6.73
C CYS A 310 -15.72 2.92 -6.45
N LEU A 311 -16.01 2.50 -5.21
CA LEU A 311 -17.38 2.22 -4.79
C LEU A 311 -18.24 3.49 -4.79
N GLY A 312 -19.55 3.31 -4.94
CA GLY A 312 -20.53 4.39 -4.89
C GLY A 312 -21.02 4.86 -6.24
N THR A 313 -21.63 6.04 -6.28
CA THR A 313 -22.12 6.68 -7.51
C THR A 313 -21.17 7.80 -7.93
N LEU A 314 -20.62 7.71 -9.14
CA LEU A 314 -19.66 8.67 -9.70
C LEU A 314 -20.31 9.91 -10.30
N SER A 315 -19.76 11.08 -9.99
CA SER A 315 -20.06 12.36 -10.63
C SER A 315 -18.78 13.16 -10.91
N ALA A 316 -18.78 13.98 -11.96
CA ALA A 316 -17.65 14.80 -12.35
C ALA A 316 -18.05 16.27 -12.50
N ARG A 317 -17.17 17.18 -12.08
CA ARG A 317 -17.43 18.62 -12.18
C ARG A 317 -16.92 19.18 -13.50
N GLY A 318 -17.80 19.78 -14.29
CA GLY A 318 -17.41 20.51 -15.52
C GLY A 318 -17.05 19.62 -16.71
N LEU A 319 -17.24 18.30 -16.60
CA LEU A 319 -17.09 17.34 -17.69
C LEU A 319 -18.44 16.89 -18.21
N ASP A 320 -18.55 16.70 -19.53
CA ASP A 320 -19.77 16.25 -20.22
C ASP A 320 -19.47 14.99 -21.06
N PRO A 321 -19.31 13.81 -20.42
CA PRO A 321 -18.95 12.58 -21.11
C PRO A 321 -20.14 12.04 -21.92
N GLN A 322 -19.89 11.71 -23.18
CA GLN A 322 -20.89 11.21 -24.12
C GLN A 322 -20.82 9.68 -24.25
N PRO A 323 -21.96 8.97 -24.37
CA PRO A 323 -21.96 7.52 -24.56
C PRO A 323 -21.27 7.12 -25.86
N VAL A 324 -20.53 6.02 -25.80
CA VAL A 324 -19.88 5.40 -26.97
C VAL A 324 -20.32 3.95 -27.09
N SER A 325 -20.36 3.45 -28.33
CA SER A 325 -20.75 2.07 -28.61
C SER A 325 -19.59 1.08 -28.60
N VAL A 326 -18.36 1.57 -28.45
CA VAL A 326 -17.14 0.76 -28.44
C VAL A 326 -16.34 1.09 -27.18
N PRO A 327 -15.87 0.08 -26.44
CA PRO A 327 -15.00 0.30 -25.30
C PRO A 327 -13.65 0.96 -25.70
N PRO A 328 -12.86 1.42 -24.71
CA PRO A 328 -11.57 2.05 -24.97
C PRO A 328 -10.56 1.13 -25.71
N ALA A 329 -10.71 -0.20 -25.60
CA ALA A 329 -9.98 -1.22 -26.36
C ALA A 329 -10.89 -2.46 -26.56
N ASP A 330 -10.56 -3.32 -27.52
CA ASP A 330 -11.46 -4.42 -27.94
C ASP A 330 -11.29 -5.74 -27.15
N THR A 331 -10.20 -5.89 -26.39
CA THR A 331 -9.82 -7.14 -25.70
C THR A 331 -9.18 -6.84 -24.33
N ASN A 332 -8.81 -7.90 -23.61
CA ASN A 332 -8.09 -7.83 -22.33
C ASN A 332 -8.92 -7.13 -21.24
N GLY A 333 -10.20 -7.46 -21.16
CA GLY A 333 -11.13 -7.02 -20.12
C GLY A 333 -11.90 -5.76 -20.48
N TYR A 334 -11.42 -4.96 -21.44
CA TYR A 334 -12.12 -3.74 -21.84
C TYR A 334 -13.50 -4.04 -22.45
N GLU A 335 -13.68 -5.22 -23.05
CA GLU A 335 -14.95 -5.69 -23.59
C GLU A 335 -16.02 -5.99 -22.52
N TYR A 336 -15.63 -6.05 -21.24
CA TYR A 336 -16.54 -6.21 -20.10
C TYR A 336 -16.91 -4.89 -19.42
N LEU A 337 -16.35 -3.76 -19.88
CA LEU A 337 -16.73 -2.44 -19.39
C LEU A 337 -18.08 -2.03 -20.01
N ASP A 338 -19.09 -1.88 -19.17
CA ASP A 338 -20.44 -1.49 -19.58
C ASP A 338 -20.66 0.03 -19.47
N ASN A 339 -21.70 0.52 -20.13
CA ASN A 339 -22.15 1.92 -20.07
C ASN A 339 -21.04 2.96 -20.33
N VAL A 340 -20.10 2.63 -21.22
CA VAL A 340 -18.93 3.46 -21.51
C VAL A 340 -19.34 4.83 -22.05
N ARG A 341 -18.84 5.87 -21.40
CA ARG A 341 -18.94 7.28 -21.83
C ARG A 341 -17.56 7.90 -21.86
N VAL A 342 -17.34 8.85 -22.75
CA VAL A 342 -16.03 9.51 -22.93
C VAL A 342 -16.17 11.01 -23.07
N THR A 343 -15.22 11.76 -22.54
CA THR A 343 -15.11 13.20 -22.79
C THR A 343 -14.51 13.52 -24.17
N GLY A 344 -14.68 14.76 -24.63
CA GLY A 344 -13.72 15.34 -25.56
C GLY A 344 -12.32 15.44 -24.92
N PRO A 345 -11.28 15.76 -25.71
CA PRO A 345 -9.99 16.12 -25.14
C PRO A 345 -10.16 17.27 -24.14
N VAL A 346 -9.55 17.14 -22.96
CA VAL A 346 -9.55 18.19 -21.94
C VAL A 346 -8.31 19.06 -22.05
N GLU A 347 -8.37 20.24 -21.44
CA GLU A 347 -7.19 21.09 -21.23
C GLU A 347 -6.41 20.64 -20.00
N ALA A 348 -5.15 21.05 -19.92
CA ALA A 348 -4.33 20.85 -18.73
C ALA A 348 -4.96 21.54 -17.50
N GLY A 349 -4.96 20.86 -16.36
CA GLY A 349 -5.45 21.40 -15.10
C GLY A 349 -6.20 20.39 -14.23
N ARG A 350 -6.81 20.89 -13.16
CA ARG A 350 -7.52 20.08 -12.16
C ARG A 350 -8.91 19.65 -12.66
N GLN A 351 -9.17 18.34 -12.60
CA GLN A 351 -10.47 17.71 -12.81
C GLN A 351 -10.93 17.07 -11.49
N THR A 352 -12.13 17.44 -11.01
CA THR A 352 -12.67 16.93 -9.75
C THR A 352 -13.77 15.89 -10.02
N PHE A 353 -13.60 14.73 -9.39
CA PHE A 353 -14.55 13.62 -9.39
C PHE A 353 -15.00 13.35 -7.95
N GLU A 354 -16.25 12.97 -7.79
CA GLU A 354 -16.87 12.70 -6.50
C GLU A 354 -17.65 11.39 -6.58
N TRP A 355 -17.42 10.50 -5.62
CA TRP A 355 -18.22 9.31 -5.39
C TRP A 355 -19.00 9.46 -4.10
N GLN A 356 -20.30 9.20 -4.17
CA GLN A 356 -21.11 9.00 -2.98
C GLN A 356 -21.25 7.50 -2.75
N VAL A 357 -20.58 6.97 -1.72
CA VAL A 357 -20.65 5.55 -1.37
C VAL A 357 -21.95 5.25 -0.62
N ASP A 358 -22.25 6.10 0.36
CA ASP A 358 -23.52 6.13 1.09
C ASP A 358 -23.79 7.56 1.60
N PRO A 359 -24.93 7.86 2.26
CA PRO A 359 -25.23 9.22 2.72
C PRO A 359 -24.18 9.86 3.65
N ASN A 360 -23.33 9.06 4.30
CA ASN A 360 -22.34 9.51 5.28
C ASN A 360 -20.90 9.34 4.78
N ARG A 361 -20.67 8.77 3.60
CA ARG A 361 -19.35 8.45 3.09
C ARG A 361 -19.20 8.87 1.64
N HIS A 362 -18.25 9.77 1.42
CA HIS A 362 -17.92 10.33 0.13
C HIS A 362 -16.42 10.14 -0.15
N LEU A 363 -16.06 10.13 -1.44
CA LEU A 363 -14.68 10.12 -1.90
C LEU A 363 -14.53 11.21 -2.96
N ARG A 364 -13.67 12.19 -2.70
CA ARG A 364 -13.21 13.17 -3.68
C ARG A 364 -11.92 12.70 -4.32
N LEU A 365 -11.83 12.85 -5.63
CA LEU A 365 -10.59 12.73 -6.37
C LEU A 365 -10.35 13.99 -7.19
N ASP A 366 -9.17 14.58 -7.02
CA ASP A 366 -8.67 15.66 -7.86
C ASP A 366 -7.54 15.14 -8.74
N GLN A 367 -7.83 14.94 -10.02
CA GLN A 367 -6.88 14.50 -11.05
C GLN A 367 -6.30 15.73 -11.76
N PHE A 368 -5.00 15.71 -12.04
CA PHE A 368 -4.37 16.77 -12.84
C PHE A 368 -4.13 16.29 -14.28
N SER A 369 -4.97 16.76 -15.21
CA SER A 369 -4.88 16.44 -16.63
C SER A 369 -3.78 17.22 -17.34
N GLN A 370 -3.33 16.67 -18.46
CA GLN A 370 -2.59 17.37 -19.50
C GLN A 370 -3.51 17.67 -20.69
N THR A 371 -3.15 18.67 -21.50
CA THR A 371 -3.93 19.01 -22.69
C THR A 371 -3.93 17.84 -23.66
N GLY A 372 -5.12 17.39 -24.05
CA GLY A 372 -5.31 16.25 -24.95
C GLY A 372 -5.82 14.98 -24.26
N ASP A 373 -5.74 14.92 -22.92
CA ASP A 373 -6.25 13.79 -22.15
C ASP A 373 -7.74 13.56 -22.39
N ARG A 374 -8.17 12.31 -22.25
CA ARG A 374 -9.58 11.94 -22.29
C ARG A 374 -9.95 11.13 -21.06
N TYR A 375 -11.13 11.38 -20.52
CA TYR A 375 -11.69 10.58 -19.44
C TYR A 375 -12.76 9.65 -19.96
N PHE A 376 -12.66 8.38 -19.59
CA PHE A 376 -13.71 7.39 -19.79
C PHE A 376 -14.37 7.05 -18.47
N PHE A 377 -15.68 6.88 -18.52
CA PHE A 377 -16.53 6.49 -17.41
C PHE A 377 -17.21 5.20 -17.82
N ALA A 378 -17.11 4.16 -17.00
CA ALA A 378 -17.74 2.87 -17.28
C ALA A 378 -18.23 2.22 -15.98
N ASP A 379 -18.97 1.13 -16.14
CA ASP A 379 -19.34 0.21 -15.08
C ASP A 379 -18.53 -1.08 -15.26
N GLY A 380 -17.73 -1.43 -14.24
CA GLY A 380 -16.90 -2.63 -14.20
C GLY A 380 -17.55 -3.73 -13.37
N LEU A 381 -17.20 -4.99 -13.67
CA LEU A 381 -17.62 -6.11 -12.83
C LEU A 381 -16.83 -6.12 -11.52
N ILE A 382 -17.43 -6.68 -10.47
CA ILE A 382 -16.74 -6.92 -9.20
C ILE A 382 -17.20 -8.27 -8.65
N ALA A 383 -16.30 -8.97 -7.95
CA ALA A 383 -16.63 -10.21 -7.28
C ALA A 383 -17.58 -9.92 -6.12
N ALA A 384 -18.55 -10.82 -5.89
CA ALA A 384 -19.35 -10.78 -4.68
C ALA A 384 -18.49 -11.23 -3.47
N ASP A 385 -18.83 -10.73 -2.29
CA ASP A 385 -18.15 -11.11 -1.05
C ASP A 385 -18.26 -12.62 -0.74
N LYS A 386 -19.24 -13.31 -1.33
CA LYS A 386 -19.58 -14.71 -1.05
C LYS A 386 -19.80 -15.53 -2.32
N ASP A 387 -19.62 -16.84 -2.19
CA ASP A 387 -19.95 -17.88 -3.18
C ASP A 387 -19.18 -17.88 -4.51
N ASP A 388 -18.15 -17.05 -4.65
CA ASP A 388 -17.28 -16.96 -5.84
C ASP A 388 -18.07 -16.61 -7.12
N VAL A 389 -19.01 -15.68 -7.01
CA VAL A 389 -19.86 -15.22 -8.12
C VAL A 389 -19.57 -13.76 -8.44
N ILE A 390 -20.01 -13.32 -9.63
CA ILE A 390 -20.05 -11.90 -9.99
C ILE A 390 -21.13 -11.24 -9.14
N ALA A 391 -20.86 -10.07 -8.58
CA ALA A 391 -21.85 -9.30 -7.84
C ALA A 391 -23.01 -8.87 -8.73
N ASP A 392 -24.21 -8.75 -8.15
CA ASP A 392 -25.39 -8.21 -8.86
C ASP A 392 -25.25 -6.70 -9.17
N THR A 393 -24.23 -6.05 -8.60
CA THR A 393 -23.90 -4.64 -8.77
C THR A 393 -22.56 -4.50 -9.49
N THR A 394 -22.42 -3.41 -10.25
CA THR A 394 -21.16 -2.99 -10.85
C THR A 394 -20.45 -1.96 -9.98
N VAL A 395 -19.17 -1.71 -10.28
CA VAL A 395 -18.37 -0.63 -9.69
C VAL A 395 -18.05 0.42 -10.75
N PRO A 396 -18.23 1.73 -10.47
CA PRO A 396 -17.77 2.76 -11.40
C PRO A 396 -16.27 2.68 -11.66
N VAL A 397 -15.90 2.73 -12.93
CA VAL A 397 -14.52 2.78 -13.41
C VAL A 397 -14.27 4.12 -14.07
N LEU A 398 -13.23 4.81 -13.61
CA LEU A 398 -12.69 6.01 -14.24
C LEU A 398 -11.38 5.65 -14.93
N LEU A 399 -11.25 5.99 -16.22
CA LEU A 399 -9.99 5.87 -16.95
C LEU A 399 -9.53 7.24 -17.43
N ALA A 400 -8.27 7.58 -17.19
CA ALA A 400 -7.63 8.75 -17.78
C ALA A 400 -6.65 8.30 -18.87
N ARG A 401 -6.99 8.56 -20.13
CA ARG A 401 -6.19 8.15 -21.29
C ARG A 401 -5.30 9.28 -21.79
N ARG A 402 -4.02 8.95 -22.01
CA ARG A 402 -3.01 9.83 -22.64
C ARG A 402 -2.17 9.02 -23.64
N THR A 403 -1.65 9.69 -24.68
CA THR A 403 -0.59 9.14 -25.52
C THR A 403 0.69 9.94 -25.31
N ALA A 404 1.75 9.30 -24.80
CA ALA A 404 3.01 9.96 -24.46
C ALA A 404 4.17 8.95 -24.46
N ALA A 405 5.41 9.44 -24.48
CA ALA A 405 6.60 8.62 -24.21
C ALA A 405 7.00 8.69 -22.73
N ASP A 406 6.88 9.88 -22.13
CA ASP A 406 7.11 10.12 -20.71
C ASP A 406 5.87 10.81 -20.13
N THR A 407 5.36 10.30 -19.01
CA THR A 407 4.12 10.81 -18.42
C THR A 407 4.01 10.49 -16.94
N GLU A 408 3.31 11.35 -16.21
CA GLU A 408 2.84 11.11 -14.85
C GLU A 408 1.35 11.44 -14.73
N TYR A 409 0.64 10.59 -14.00
CA TYR A 409 -0.71 10.82 -13.50
C TYR A 409 -0.63 11.20 -12.04
N VAL A 410 -1.23 12.34 -11.67
CA VAL A 410 -1.23 12.83 -10.29
C VAL A 410 -2.66 13.00 -9.82
N SER A 411 -2.96 12.39 -8.68
CA SER A 411 -4.29 12.36 -8.08
C SER A 411 -4.19 12.70 -6.59
N ILE A 412 -5.11 13.52 -6.08
CA ILE A 412 -5.33 13.70 -4.64
C ILE A 412 -6.66 13.05 -4.30
N ILE A 413 -6.61 12.02 -3.44
CA ILE A 413 -7.73 11.17 -3.07
C ILE A 413 -8.08 11.46 -1.60
N GLN A 414 -9.31 11.91 -1.36
CA GLN A 414 -9.78 12.27 -0.03
C GLN A 414 -11.16 11.67 0.27
N PRO A 415 -11.24 10.70 1.17
CA PRO A 415 -12.50 10.32 1.79
C PRO A 415 -12.99 11.42 2.74
N TYR A 416 -14.30 11.64 2.79
CA TYR A 416 -14.89 12.54 3.77
C TYR A 416 -16.32 12.16 4.15
N GLY A 417 -16.71 12.52 5.37
CA GLY A 417 -18.07 12.35 5.87
C GLY A 417 -18.96 13.52 5.46
N GLU A 418 -19.12 14.49 6.36
CA GLU A 418 -19.93 15.69 6.10
C GLU A 418 -19.20 16.71 5.21
N THR A 419 -17.93 17.01 5.53
CA THR A 419 -17.14 18.01 4.81
C THR A 419 -15.72 17.51 4.52
N PRO A 420 -15.18 17.78 3.33
CA PRO A 420 -13.78 17.47 2.99
C PRO A 420 -12.82 18.30 3.85
N ALA A 421 -11.72 17.70 4.28
CA ALA A 421 -10.66 18.42 5.00
C ALA A 421 -9.79 19.25 4.06
N VAL A 422 -9.63 18.83 2.78
CA VAL A 422 -8.95 19.61 1.75
C VAL A 422 -9.96 20.62 1.21
N ASN A 423 -9.72 21.88 1.56
CA ASN A 423 -10.61 23.00 1.26
C ASN A 423 -10.29 23.64 -0.08
N ASP A 424 -9.01 23.66 -0.46
CA ASP A 424 -8.55 24.25 -1.72
C ASP A 424 -7.26 23.58 -2.22
N ILE A 425 -7.09 23.56 -3.54
CA ILE A 425 -5.86 23.08 -4.19
C ILE A 425 -5.57 24.01 -5.37
N ARG A 426 -4.36 24.58 -5.39
CA ARG A 426 -3.92 25.53 -6.41
C ARG A 426 -2.57 25.12 -6.97
N GLU A 427 -2.44 25.22 -8.28
CA GLU A 427 -1.13 25.23 -8.91
C GLU A 427 -0.43 26.56 -8.59
N ILE A 428 0.82 26.47 -8.15
CA ILE A 428 1.69 27.60 -7.83
C ILE A 428 3.01 27.47 -8.60
N PRO A 429 3.64 28.60 -8.97
CA PRO A 429 4.85 28.57 -9.80
C PRO A 429 6.03 27.95 -9.05
N VAL A 430 6.76 27.07 -9.73
CA VAL A 430 8.10 26.64 -9.35
C VAL A 430 9.10 27.57 -10.02
N LEU A 431 10.10 28.04 -9.29
CA LEU A 431 11.15 28.92 -9.81
C LEU A 431 12.46 28.15 -9.94
N ASP A 432 13.28 28.49 -10.93
CA ASP A 432 14.66 28.03 -11.01
C ASP A 432 15.59 28.78 -10.03
N ALA A 433 16.89 28.50 -10.09
CA ALA A 433 17.92 29.16 -9.28
C ALA A 433 18.01 30.69 -9.53
N ASP A 434 17.65 31.15 -10.73
CA ASP A 434 17.68 32.56 -11.14
C ASP A 434 16.34 33.29 -10.88
N GLY A 435 15.35 32.59 -10.34
CA GLY A 435 14.02 33.11 -10.03
C GLY A 435 13.07 33.18 -11.23
N GLN A 436 13.37 32.49 -12.33
CA GLN A 436 12.46 32.36 -13.47
C GLN A 436 11.44 31.26 -13.24
N VAL A 437 10.21 31.46 -13.70
CA VAL A 437 9.15 30.45 -13.60
C VAL A 437 9.45 29.30 -14.57
N LEU A 438 9.54 28.08 -14.03
CA LEU A 438 9.70 26.86 -14.81
C LEU A 438 8.39 26.50 -15.52
N THR A 439 8.50 25.82 -16.66
CA THR A 439 7.33 25.28 -17.35
C THR A 439 6.82 24.04 -16.64
N ARG A 440 5.54 23.71 -16.82
CA ARG A 440 4.94 22.50 -16.22
C ARG A 440 5.67 21.22 -16.63
N ASP A 441 6.22 21.19 -17.84
CA ASP A 441 7.00 20.07 -18.38
C ASP A 441 8.38 19.95 -17.73
N ASP A 442 8.87 20.97 -17.02
CA ASP A 442 10.11 20.92 -16.26
C ASP A 442 9.85 20.63 -14.78
N ALA A 443 8.93 21.40 -14.18
CA ALA A 443 8.51 21.28 -12.80
C ALA A 443 7.17 21.97 -12.55
N TRP A 444 6.40 21.45 -11.60
CA TRP A 444 5.17 22.09 -11.17
C TRP A 444 4.90 21.85 -9.68
N GLY A 445 4.19 22.80 -9.07
CA GLY A 445 3.95 22.86 -7.64
C GLY A 445 2.48 23.02 -7.33
N LEU A 446 2.04 22.38 -6.25
CA LEU A 446 0.71 22.52 -5.69
C LEU A 446 0.80 23.10 -4.28
N GLN A 447 -0.17 23.94 -3.97
CA GLN A 447 -0.51 24.33 -2.61
C GLN A 447 -1.87 23.71 -2.27
N ILE A 448 -1.92 22.97 -1.17
CA ILE A 448 -3.08 22.22 -0.68
C ILE A 448 -3.45 22.81 0.68
N GLU A 449 -4.62 23.43 0.77
CA GLU A 449 -5.16 23.94 2.03
C GLU A 449 -5.98 22.83 2.70
N CYS A 450 -5.51 22.33 3.83
CA CYS A 450 -6.12 21.20 4.53
C CYS A 450 -6.29 21.52 6.02
N ASN A 451 -7.50 21.47 6.58
CA ASN A 451 -7.73 21.68 8.03
C ASN A 451 -7.03 22.89 8.70
N GLY A 452 -6.77 23.97 7.96
CA GLY A 452 -6.07 25.15 8.46
C GLY A 452 -4.53 25.09 8.39
N ARG A 453 -3.96 23.97 7.92
CA ARG A 453 -2.56 23.86 7.50
C ARG A 453 -2.42 24.01 5.98
N THR A 454 -1.22 24.38 5.56
CA THR A 454 -0.86 24.48 4.14
C THR A 454 0.18 23.43 3.81
N ASP A 455 -0.16 22.53 2.89
CA ASP A 455 0.76 21.53 2.37
C ASP A 455 1.23 21.95 0.97
N LEU A 456 2.51 21.80 0.68
CA LEU A 456 3.12 22.02 -0.63
C LEU A 456 3.51 20.68 -1.24
N LEU A 457 3.23 20.48 -2.52
CA LEU A 457 3.76 19.37 -3.31
C LEU A 457 4.55 19.95 -4.47
N MET A 458 5.70 19.37 -4.78
CA MET A 458 6.51 19.71 -5.94
C MET A 458 6.88 18.45 -6.70
N LEU A 459 6.73 18.49 -8.02
CA LEU A 459 7.15 17.46 -8.95
C LEU A 459 8.03 18.07 -10.03
N ALA A 460 9.07 17.36 -10.45
CA ALA A 460 10.01 17.84 -11.45
C ALA A 460 10.77 16.72 -12.16
N HIS A 461 11.17 16.95 -13.41
CA HIS A 461 11.87 15.95 -14.21
C HIS A 461 13.38 15.88 -13.94
N HIS A 462 13.98 16.96 -13.44
CA HIS A 462 15.42 17.07 -13.22
C HIS A 462 15.75 17.47 -11.78
N SER A 463 16.91 17.03 -11.28
CA SER A 463 17.37 17.32 -9.92
C SER A 463 18.20 18.62 -9.82
N ASP A 464 17.79 19.66 -10.55
CA ASP A 464 18.42 20.99 -10.52
C ASP A 464 17.84 21.85 -9.39
N PRO A 465 18.60 22.84 -8.86
CA PRO A 465 18.08 23.73 -7.82
C PRO A 465 16.84 24.50 -8.27
N LYS A 466 15.81 24.49 -7.41
CA LYS A 466 14.50 25.08 -7.65
C LYS A 466 13.87 25.59 -6.36
N GLN A 467 12.83 26.41 -6.49
CA GLN A 467 12.18 27.09 -5.38
C GLN A 467 10.66 26.93 -5.45
N LEU A 468 10.05 26.63 -4.30
CA LEU A 468 8.60 26.56 -4.14
C LEU A 468 8.22 27.03 -2.74
N GLY A 469 7.33 28.03 -2.64
CA GLY A 469 6.76 28.45 -1.34
C GLY A 469 7.79 28.83 -0.27
N GLY A 470 8.93 29.42 -0.66
CA GLY A 470 10.00 29.80 0.26
C GLY A 470 11.00 28.69 0.60
N LEU A 471 10.78 27.48 0.09
CA LEU A 471 11.76 26.39 0.12
C LEU A 471 12.68 26.48 -1.11
N VAL A 472 13.95 26.15 -0.91
CA VAL A 472 14.96 25.96 -1.96
C VAL A 472 15.43 24.52 -1.90
N MET A 473 15.35 23.78 -3.00
CA MET A 473 15.65 22.35 -3.03
C MET A 473 16.14 21.89 -4.40
N ASP A 474 16.61 20.66 -4.51
CA ASP A 474 17.03 20.03 -5.77
C ASP A 474 16.31 18.70 -6.07
N GLY A 475 15.34 18.31 -5.22
CA GLY A 475 14.60 17.05 -5.40
C GLY A 475 13.68 17.04 -6.62
N ARG A 476 13.36 15.85 -7.12
CA ARG A 476 12.32 15.67 -8.13
C ARG A 476 10.93 15.54 -7.53
N LEU A 477 10.85 15.13 -6.28
CA LEU A 477 9.62 15.12 -5.50
C LEU A 477 9.91 15.78 -4.14
N ALA A 478 9.04 16.70 -3.74
CA ALA A 478 8.99 17.17 -2.37
C ALA A 478 7.56 17.36 -1.90
N TRP A 479 7.30 17.01 -0.64
CA TRP A 479 6.07 17.37 0.06
C TRP A 479 6.44 18.06 1.35
N ALA A 480 5.78 19.16 1.70
CA ALA A 480 6.05 19.90 2.92
C ALA A 480 4.76 20.38 3.56
N SER A 481 4.65 20.31 4.88
CA SER A 481 3.47 20.74 5.63
C SER A 481 3.81 21.89 6.57
N PHE A 482 2.97 22.91 6.60
CA PHE A 482 3.15 24.14 7.37
C PHE A 482 1.92 24.49 8.21
N ASP A 483 2.15 24.92 9.45
CA ASP A 483 1.17 25.66 10.26
C ASP A 483 1.55 27.14 10.25
N GLY A 484 0.83 27.94 9.46
CA GLY A 484 1.27 29.29 9.12
C GLY A 484 2.61 29.26 8.36
N ASP A 485 3.64 29.89 8.93
CA ASP A 485 5.00 29.90 8.37
C ASP A 485 5.91 28.81 8.97
N ASP A 486 5.41 28.05 9.96
CA ASP A 486 6.20 27.07 10.71
C ASP A 486 6.10 25.70 10.04
N LEU A 487 7.24 25.20 9.55
CA LEU A 487 7.35 23.85 8.98
C LEU A 487 7.05 22.80 10.05
N GLN A 488 6.12 21.90 9.75
CA GLN A 488 5.78 20.74 10.59
C GLN A 488 6.46 19.48 10.09
N ALA A 489 6.48 19.26 8.78
CA ALA A 489 7.08 18.08 8.18
C ALA A 489 7.51 18.33 6.73
N LEU A 490 8.46 17.55 6.25
CA LEU A 490 9.04 17.64 4.92
C LEU A 490 9.52 16.28 4.44
N TYR A 491 9.05 15.87 3.28
CA TYR A 491 9.60 14.77 2.52
C TYR A 491 10.34 15.30 1.29
N LEU A 492 11.58 14.86 1.11
CA LEU A 492 12.38 15.12 -0.08
C LEU A 492 12.77 13.79 -0.70
N ALA A 493 12.56 13.64 -2.02
CA ALA A 493 12.95 12.47 -2.78
C ALA A 493 13.68 12.87 -4.07
N GLN A 494 14.62 12.03 -4.47
CA GLN A 494 15.47 12.18 -5.65
C GLN A 494 16.22 13.52 -5.69
N GLY A 495 16.71 13.93 -4.52
CA GLY A 495 17.42 15.17 -4.28
C GLY A 495 18.43 15.02 -3.15
N THR A 496 19.30 16.01 -3.02
CA THR A 496 20.36 16.04 -2.01
C THR A 496 20.24 17.21 -1.04
N THR A 497 19.46 18.24 -1.37
CA THR A 497 19.38 19.44 -0.55
C THR A 497 17.96 20.00 -0.49
N VAL A 498 17.61 20.48 0.69
CA VAL A 498 16.43 21.30 0.92
C VAL A 498 16.71 22.29 2.04
N ALA A 499 16.30 23.54 1.85
CA ALA A 499 16.51 24.62 2.79
C ALA A 499 15.28 25.52 2.85
N GLY A 500 15.07 26.11 4.02
CA GLY A 500 14.07 27.14 4.26
C GLY A 500 14.64 28.26 5.12
N ASN A 501 13.78 29.00 5.80
CA ASN A 501 14.20 30.16 6.57
C ASN A 501 15.02 29.78 7.81
N GLY A 502 16.35 29.88 7.70
CA GLY A 502 17.28 29.67 8.82
C GLY A 502 17.67 28.22 9.09
N TRP A 503 17.34 27.30 8.17
CA TRP A 503 17.66 25.88 8.29
C TRP A 503 17.97 25.23 6.94
N ALA A 504 18.69 24.12 6.97
CA ALA A 504 18.94 23.29 5.79
C ALA A 504 19.09 21.81 6.17
N ILE A 505 18.68 20.93 5.28
CA ILE A 505 18.94 19.49 5.31
C ILE A 505 19.74 19.15 4.05
N ARG A 506 20.86 18.45 4.25
CA ARG A 506 21.73 17.96 3.19
C ARG A 506 21.90 16.45 3.32
N LEU A 507 21.83 15.77 2.19
CA LEU A 507 22.04 14.34 2.07
C LEU A 507 23.41 14.12 1.42
N ASP A 508 24.31 13.49 2.16
CA ASP A 508 25.61 13.04 1.70
C ASP A 508 25.57 11.52 1.47
N GLY A 509 26.29 11.05 0.46
CA GLY A 509 26.26 9.63 0.05
C GLY A 509 26.30 9.42 -1.47
N ALA A 510 26.21 10.50 -2.25
CA ALA A 510 26.27 10.51 -3.70
C ALA A 510 27.15 11.68 -4.17
N SER A 511 28.23 11.40 -4.90
CA SER A 511 28.70 12.36 -5.90
C SER A 511 27.64 12.46 -6.99
N SER A 512 27.26 13.67 -7.42
CA SER A 512 26.32 13.94 -8.54
C SER A 512 26.20 12.77 -9.54
N GLY A 513 25.04 12.12 -9.65
CA GLY A 513 24.90 10.90 -10.47
C GLY A 513 23.67 10.03 -10.13
N PRO A 514 23.63 8.77 -10.63
CA PRO A 514 22.51 7.83 -10.47
C PRO A 514 22.17 7.50 -9.01
N ASP A 515 23.07 7.80 -8.07
CA ASP A 515 22.83 7.63 -6.65
C ASP A 515 21.76 8.60 -6.11
N VAL A 516 21.56 9.76 -6.76
CA VAL A 516 20.53 10.75 -6.36
C VAL A 516 19.13 10.19 -6.57
N ASP A 517 18.90 9.39 -7.62
CA ASP A 517 17.58 8.82 -7.94
C ASP A 517 17.07 7.85 -6.87
N GLU A 518 17.94 7.42 -5.95
CA GLU A 518 17.61 6.53 -4.83
C GLU A 518 17.63 7.26 -3.47
N MET A 519 17.90 8.57 -3.43
CA MET A 519 17.94 9.34 -2.18
C MET A 519 16.56 9.86 -1.78
N GLY A 520 16.25 9.74 -0.49
CA GLY A 520 15.07 10.37 0.08
C GLY A 520 15.13 10.41 1.60
N VAL A 521 14.60 11.49 2.15
CA VAL A 521 14.48 11.70 3.60
C VAL A 521 13.12 12.27 3.91
N HIS A 522 12.53 11.79 5.00
CA HIS A 522 11.42 12.46 5.66
C HIS A 522 11.91 13.10 6.95
N PHE A 523 11.51 14.34 7.18
CA PHE A 523 11.81 15.12 8.36
C PHE A 523 10.50 15.58 9.00
N GLU A 524 10.41 15.45 10.32
CA GLU A 524 9.22 15.85 11.08
C GLU A 524 9.64 16.58 12.36
N VAL A 525 8.99 17.71 12.62
CA VAL A 525 9.14 18.46 13.87
C VAL A 525 8.15 17.89 14.88
N VAL A 526 8.67 17.18 15.89
CA VAL A 526 7.82 16.60 16.94
C VAL A 526 7.48 17.66 17.99
N ASP A 527 8.48 18.45 18.38
CA ASP A 527 8.36 19.63 19.24
C ASP A 527 9.62 20.52 19.07
N PRO A 528 9.70 21.73 19.66
CA PRO A 528 10.83 22.63 19.46
C PRO A 528 12.21 22.07 19.86
N ASN A 529 12.26 20.98 20.63
CA ASN A 529 13.47 20.35 21.11
C ASN A 529 13.68 18.94 20.52
N ARG A 530 12.80 18.49 19.62
CA ARG A 530 12.80 17.12 19.13
C ARG A 530 12.29 17.04 17.69
N VAL A 531 13.03 16.28 16.88
CA VAL A 531 12.69 16.00 15.48
C VAL A 531 12.78 14.50 15.22
N SER A 532 12.08 14.05 14.19
CA SER A 532 12.18 12.70 13.64
C SER A 532 12.75 12.78 12.22
N LEU A 533 13.63 11.85 11.87
CA LEU A 533 14.14 11.65 10.52
C LEU A 533 13.84 10.22 10.09
N HIS A 534 13.38 10.05 8.86
CA HIS A 534 13.24 8.74 8.22
C HIS A 534 14.09 8.71 6.97
N ASN A 535 15.01 7.74 6.87
CA ASN A 535 15.68 7.46 5.62
C ASN A 535 14.69 6.65 4.78
N SER A 536 14.15 7.23 3.71
CA SER A 536 13.19 6.51 2.89
C SER A 536 13.86 5.55 1.92
N SER A 537 15.13 5.78 1.60
CA SER A 537 15.90 5.08 0.60
C SER A 537 16.13 3.60 0.90
N ALA A 538 16.31 2.80 -0.16
CA ALA A 538 16.80 1.42 -0.09
C ALA A 538 18.31 1.30 0.22
N ARG A 539 18.98 2.41 0.57
CA ARG A 539 20.41 2.49 0.90
C ARG A 539 20.64 3.39 2.11
N ALA A 540 21.79 3.25 2.75
CA ALA A 540 22.18 4.14 3.83
C ALA A 540 22.41 5.56 3.30
N VAL A 541 22.04 6.57 4.09
CA VAL A 541 22.16 7.99 3.74
C VAL A 541 22.81 8.73 4.90
N VAL A 542 23.75 9.62 4.61
CA VAL A 542 24.29 10.55 5.60
C VAL A 542 23.44 11.81 5.57
N VAL A 543 22.81 12.16 6.68
CA VAL A 543 22.00 13.38 6.79
C VAL A 543 22.76 14.40 7.62
N GLU A 544 22.88 15.62 7.10
CA GLU A 544 23.34 16.79 7.81
C GLU A 544 22.20 17.81 7.92
N MET A 545 21.79 18.09 9.15
CA MET A 545 20.83 19.14 9.48
C MET A 545 21.55 20.34 10.06
N ASP A 546 21.19 21.54 9.62
CA ASP A 546 21.70 22.81 10.11
C ASP A 546 20.54 23.73 10.52
N GLY A 547 20.71 24.46 11.63
CA GLY A 547 19.83 25.54 12.04
C GLY A 547 18.64 25.17 12.93
N TRP A 548 18.32 23.88 13.12
CA TRP A 548 17.11 23.45 13.86
C TRP A 548 17.33 23.26 15.37
N LEU A 549 18.25 22.36 15.74
CA LEU A 549 18.51 22.02 17.14
C LEU A 549 19.76 22.75 17.64
N ARG A 550 19.69 23.32 18.85
CA ARG A 550 20.82 24.02 19.49
C ARG A 550 21.22 23.31 20.78
N GLY A 551 22.53 23.13 20.96
CA GLY A 551 23.09 22.50 22.16
C GLY A 551 23.51 21.05 21.93
N ALA A 552 23.72 20.33 23.03
CA ALA A 552 24.04 18.90 22.97
C ALA A 552 22.77 18.10 22.60
N VAL A 553 22.91 17.16 21.67
CA VAL A 553 21.80 16.30 21.22
C VAL A 553 21.99 14.84 21.64
N GLU A 554 20.89 14.11 21.66
CA GLU A 554 20.83 12.65 21.75
C GLU A 554 20.08 12.13 20.53
N VAL A 555 20.56 11.01 19.96
CA VAL A 555 19.96 10.37 18.80
C VAL A 555 19.56 8.95 19.19
N PHE A 556 18.34 8.54 18.81
CA PHE A 556 17.83 7.20 19.03
C PHE A 556 17.28 6.65 17.72
N GLU A 557 17.62 5.41 17.39
CA GLU A 557 16.89 4.66 16.37
C GLU A 557 15.51 4.28 16.91
N LEU A 558 14.51 4.28 16.03
CA LEU A 558 13.14 3.90 16.32
C LEU A 558 12.84 2.55 15.67
N ASP A 559 12.15 1.66 16.39
CA ASP A 559 11.58 0.46 15.76
C ASP A 559 10.34 0.80 14.91
N TRP A 560 9.76 -0.23 14.30
CA TRP A 560 8.55 -0.10 13.49
C TRP A 560 7.31 0.33 14.31
N GLU A 561 7.33 0.17 15.63
CA GLU A 561 6.30 0.68 16.55
C GLU A 561 6.54 2.16 16.91
N GLY A 562 7.64 2.76 16.45
CA GLY A 562 8.05 4.12 16.77
C GLY A 562 8.68 4.27 18.15
N GLU A 563 9.01 3.17 18.82
CA GLU A 563 9.63 3.15 20.14
C GLU A 563 11.16 3.20 20.03
N ARG A 564 11.81 3.85 21.00
CA ARG A 564 13.26 4.00 21.01
C ARG A 564 13.92 2.65 21.26
N THR A 565 14.82 2.24 20.39
CA THR A 565 15.57 0.98 20.53
C THR A 565 17.00 1.24 21.00
N THR A 566 17.80 1.88 20.16
CA THR A 566 19.26 1.99 20.33
C THR A 566 19.68 3.45 20.33
N ALA A 567 20.51 3.84 21.30
CA ALA A 567 21.16 5.14 21.29
C ALA A 567 22.27 5.16 20.23
N VAL A 568 22.23 6.14 19.34
CA VAL A 568 23.17 6.27 18.21
C VAL A 568 24.05 7.49 18.43
N GLN A 569 25.34 7.35 18.12
CA GLN A 569 26.27 8.47 18.18
C GLN A 569 26.22 9.24 16.86
N ALA A 570 25.89 10.53 16.92
CA ALA A 570 25.98 11.41 15.76
C ALA A 570 27.45 11.54 15.29
N ASP A 571 27.66 11.57 13.98
CA ASP A 571 28.98 11.82 13.35
C ASP A 571 29.49 13.22 13.71
N ARG A 572 28.57 14.18 13.85
CA ARG A 572 28.85 15.55 14.31
C ARG A 572 27.62 16.13 15.01
N ALA A 573 27.83 16.85 16.11
CA ALA A 573 26.78 17.51 16.87
C ALA A 573 27.30 18.81 17.50
N GLU A 574 27.64 19.79 16.66
CA GLU A 574 28.29 21.03 17.10
C GLU A 574 27.80 22.25 16.30
N GLY A 575 27.65 23.39 16.97
CA GLY A 575 27.34 24.66 16.30
C GLY A 575 25.94 24.73 15.68
N GLY A 576 24.99 23.90 16.12
CA GLY A 576 23.66 23.79 15.53
C GLY A 576 23.57 22.82 14.35
N ILE A 577 24.70 22.16 14.01
CA ILE A 577 24.78 21.14 12.98
C ILE A 577 24.72 19.76 13.62
N VAL A 578 23.80 18.92 13.14
CA VAL A 578 23.71 17.50 13.47
C VAL A 578 23.94 16.69 12.21
N ARG A 579 24.91 15.79 12.22
CA ARG A 579 25.23 14.87 11.13
C ARG A 579 25.15 13.44 11.62
N LEU A 580 24.45 12.57 10.91
CA LEU A 580 24.40 11.14 11.21
C LEU A 580 24.25 10.29 9.95
N THR A 581 24.71 9.05 10.03
CA THR A 581 24.47 8.02 9.01
C THR A 581 23.23 7.22 9.40
N MET A 582 22.27 7.13 8.49
CA MET A 582 20.99 6.43 8.67
C MET A 582 20.95 5.18 7.82
N GLU A 583 20.56 4.05 8.41
CA GLU A 583 20.39 2.79 7.67
C GLU A 583 19.18 2.85 6.73
N PRO A 584 19.12 2.03 5.66
CA PRO A 584 17.99 2.01 4.73
C PRO A 584 16.65 1.84 5.44
N GLN A 585 15.64 2.61 5.05
CA GLN A 585 14.25 2.43 5.53
C GLN A 585 14.11 2.43 7.07
N THR A 586 14.96 3.19 7.77
CA THR A 586 14.94 3.32 9.24
C THR A 586 14.58 4.73 9.69
N ALA A 587 14.10 4.83 10.93
CA ALA A 587 13.68 6.08 11.56
C ALA A 587 14.55 6.40 12.78
N TYR A 588 14.79 7.69 13.01
CA TYR A 588 15.58 8.18 14.13
C TYR A 588 14.93 9.39 14.78
N GLU A 589 14.91 9.42 16.11
CA GLU A 589 14.55 10.60 16.89
C GLU A 589 15.83 11.34 17.32
N ILE A 590 15.87 12.65 17.11
CA ILE A 590 16.94 13.53 17.57
C ILE A 590 16.35 14.57 18.52
N ARG A 591 16.94 14.72 19.71
CA ARG A 591 16.46 15.66 20.72
C ARG A 591 17.59 16.44 21.39
N THR A 592 17.31 17.66 21.84
CA THR A 592 18.23 18.42 22.70
C THR A 592 18.17 17.92 24.16
N LYS A 593 19.30 18.03 24.86
CA LYS A 593 19.44 17.67 26.28
C LYS A 593 18.85 18.70 27.24
#